data_AF-A0A9R1AUQ0-F1
#
_entry.id   AF-A0A9R1AUQ0-F1
#
_cell.length_a   1.000
_cell.length_b   1.000
_cell.length_c   1.000
_cell.angle_alpha   90.00
_cell.angle_beta   90.00
_cell.angle_gamma   90.00
#
_symmetry.space_group_name_H-M   'P 1'
#
loop_
_entity.id
_entity.type
_entity.pdbx_description
1 polymer ?
#
loop_
_entity_poly.entity_id
_entity_poly.type
_entity_poly.pdbx_seq_one_letter_code
_entity_poly.pdbx_strand_id
1 'polypeptide(L)'
;MDPHVGSGKIITAPIITEDGVPINDPLVLLEATSSSSSSSSANHRLTDKHTIEWKLTLHQIGLDVLRTDRSMLFYEKKENLSKLWDILAVYAWIDKEVGYCQGMSDLCSPMIVLLNDEADAFWCFERLMRRLVAREFQMHTAIRWG
;
A
#
# COMPACT_ATOMS: atom_id res chain seq x y z
N MET A 1 43.69 -30.66 9.65
CA MET A 1 42.35 -31.27 9.58
C MET A 1 41.36 -30.14 9.78
N ASP A 2 40.84 -29.63 8.68
CA ASP A 2 39.53 -28.94 8.58
C ASP A 2 38.93 -29.50 7.28
N PRO A 3 37.65 -29.91 7.24
CA PRO A 3 36.49 -29.00 7.33
C PRO A 3 35.38 -29.58 8.26
N HIS A 4 34.33 -28.86 8.69
CA HIS A 4 33.14 -28.43 7.92
C HIS A 4 32.23 -27.51 8.78
N VAL A 5 31.58 -26.55 8.10
CA VAL A 5 30.29 -25.87 8.39
C VAL A 5 30.20 -24.98 9.65
N GLY A 6 29.86 -23.69 9.64
CA GLY A 6 29.13 -22.85 8.69
C GLY A 6 27.82 -22.37 9.35
N SER A 7 27.75 -21.11 9.81
CA SER A 7 26.53 -20.26 9.78
C SER A 7 26.83 -18.93 10.48
N GLY A 8 26.78 -17.83 9.72
CA GLY A 8 26.86 -16.49 10.27
C GLY A 8 25.70 -16.22 11.23
N LYS A 9 26.03 -15.79 12.45
CA LYS A 9 25.12 -15.07 13.34
C LYS A 9 25.90 -13.98 14.05
N ILE A 10 25.88 -12.79 13.48
CA ILE A 10 26.21 -11.56 14.19
C ILE A 10 25.06 -11.36 15.18
N ILE A 11 25.31 -11.65 16.45
CA ILE A 11 24.35 -11.39 17.52
C ILE A 11 24.49 -9.91 17.89
N THR A 12 23.45 -9.15 17.56
CA THR A 12 23.30 -7.71 17.75
C THR A 12 22.91 -7.38 19.20
N ALA A 13 23.60 -7.94 20.19
CA ALA A 13 23.29 -7.63 21.58
C ALA A 13 23.89 -6.24 21.94
N PRO A 14 23.08 -5.28 22.42
CA PRO A 14 23.59 -3.98 22.83
C PRO A 14 24.48 -4.15 24.06
N ILE A 15 25.68 -3.56 24.00
CA ILE A 15 26.68 -3.56 25.06
C ILE A 15 26.17 -2.65 26.18
N ILE A 16 25.89 -3.22 27.35
CA ILE A 16 25.40 -2.52 28.55
C ILE A 16 26.64 -2.11 29.38
N THR A 17 26.78 -0.83 29.73
CA THR A 17 27.78 -0.35 30.69
C THR A 17 27.31 -0.53 32.14
N GLU A 18 28.26 -0.73 33.06
CA GLU A 18 28.06 -1.23 34.44
C GLU A 18 27.21 -0.36 35.40
N ASP A 19 26.72 0.80 34.98
CA ASP A 19 25.81 1.65 35.78
C ASP A 19 24.32 1.48 35.39
N GLY A 20 23.98 0.49 34.56
CA GLY A 20 22.60 0.05 34.35
C GLY A 20 21.70 0.98 33.53
N VAL A 21 22.26 1.99 32.85
CA VAL A 21 21.49 2.89 31.97
C VAL A 21 21.76 2.55 30.49
N PRO A 22 20.74 2.17 29.70
CA PRO A 22 20.89 1.92 28.27
C PRO A 22 21.18 3.21 27.49
N ILE A 23 22.04 3.12 26.47
CA ILE A 23 22.32 4.22 25.53
C ILE A 23 21.03 4.51 24.75
N ASN A 24 20.60 5.79 24.75
CA ASN A 24 19.33 6.23 24.18
C ASN A 24 19.30 6.14 22.64
N ASP A 25 18.83 5.02 22.11
CA ASP A 25 18.26 4.95 20.77
C ASP A 25 16.95 5.77 20.72
N PRO A 26 16.64 6.47 19.61
CA PRO A 26 15.51 7.39 19.46
C PRO A 26 14.11 6.74 19.59
N LEU A 27 14.05 5.46 19.94
CA LEU A 27 12.83 4.72 20.23
C LEU A 27 12.32 4.86 21.68
N VAL A 28 13.14 5.39 22.62
CA VAL A 28 12.81 5.48 24.07
C VAL A 28 12.04 6.77 24.45
N LEU A 29 11.99 7.76 23.55
CA LEU A 29 11.22 9.01 23.77
C LEU A 29 9.69 8.83 23.68
N LEU A 30 9.22 7.65 23.26
CA LEU A 30 7.79 7.34 23.09
C LEU A 30 7.08 6.97 24.40
N GLU A 31 7.79 6.66 25.49
CA GLU A 31 7.16 6.08 26.69
C GLU A 31 7.08 7.03 27.90
N ALA A 32 7.84 8.15 27.92
CA ALA A 32 7.93 9.03 29.09
C ALA A 32 6.87 10.14 29.20
N THR A 33 5.87 10.23 28.31
CA THR A 33 4.83 11.28 28.38
C THR A 33 3.43 10.69 28.57
N SER A 34 3.21 10.08 29.73
CA SER A 34 1.85 9.78 30.20
C SER A 34 1.36 10.89 31.12
N SER A 35 0.48 11.78 30.61
CA SER A 35 -0.77 12.25 31.26
C SER A 35 -1.20 13.68 30.88
N SER A 36 -2.00 13.81 29.81
CA SER A 36 -3.25 14.64 29.75
C SER A 36 -3.70 14.95 28.31
N SER A 37 -4.15 13.92 27.57
CA SER A 37 -5.21 14.04 26.53
C SER A 37 -5.53 12.63 25.99
N SER A 38 -6.41 11.94 26.70
CA SER A 38 -6.87 10.58 26.40
C SER A 38 -7.86 10.57 25.23
N SER A 39 -7.35 10.48 23.99
CA SER A 39 -8.09 10.04 22.79
C SER A 39 -7.23 10.03 21.51
N SER A 40 -6.08 10.69 21.49
CA SER A 40 -5.25 10.91 20.29
C SER A 40 -4.22 9.81 19.99
N SER A 41 -3.64 9.15 21.00
CA SER A 41 -2.54 8.18 20.78
C SER A 41 -2.96 6.85 20.17
N ALA A 42 -4.18 6.37 20.44
CA ALA A 42 -4.70 5.16 19.78
C ALA A 42 -5.00 5.42 18.29
N ASN A 43 -5.52 6.61 17.98
CA ASN A 43 -5.80 7.04 16.62
C ASN A 43 -4.50 7.21 15.81
N HIS A 44 -3.42 7.72 16.42
CA HIS A 44 -2.12 7.85 15.74
C HIS A 44 -1.54 6.49 15.31
N ARG A 45 -1.51 5.52 16.23
CA ARG A 45 -0.99 4.16 15.93
C ARG A 45 -1.82 3.41 14.89
N LEU A 46 -3.15 3.62 14.85
CA LEU A 46 -4.01 3.05 13.81
C LEU A 46 -3.73 3.69 12.45
N THR A 47 -3.53 5.02 12.43
CA THR A 47 -3.18 5.79 11.22
C THR A 47 -1.83 5.34 10.66
N ASP A 48 -0.86 5.04 11.53
CA ASP A 48 0.45 4.52 11.13
C ASP A 48 0.34 3.16 10.47
N LYS A 49 -0.41 2.23 11.08
CA LYS A 49 -0.62 0.89 10.50
C LYS A 49 -1.22 0.97 9.10
N HIS A 50 -2.29 1.75 8.92
CA HIS A 50 -2.94 1.92 7.61
C HIS A 50 -2.06 2.63 6.60
N THR A 51 -1.26 3.61 7.05
CA THR A 51 -0.30 4.30 6.20
C THR A 51 0.80 3.35 5.73
N ILE A 52 1.29 2.48 6.60
CA ILE A 52 2.29 1.46 6.26
C ILE A 52 1.72 0.48 5.25
N GLU A 53 0.51 -0.03 5.48
CA GLU A 53 -0.17 -0.98 4.58
C GLU A 53 -0.38 -0.37 3.20
N TRP A 54 -0.92 0.85 3.13
CA TRP A 54 -1.08 1.56 1.86
C TRP A 54 0.25 1.78 1.14
N LYS A 55 1.32 2.16 1.87
CA LYS A 55 2.67 2.30 1.30
C LYS A 55 3.21 0.99 0.71
N LEU A 56 2.91 -0.16 1.33
CA LEU A 56 3.26 -1.46 0.75
C LEU A 56 2.49 -1.71 -0.55
N THR A 57 1.21 -1.35 -0.59
CA THR A 57 0.38 -1.44 -1.79
C THR A 57 0.92 -0.56 -2.93
N LEU A 58 1.44 0.64 -2.65
CA LEU A 58 2.03 1.52 -3.67
C LEU A 58 3.18 0.87 -4.42
N HIS A 59 3.99 0.05 -3.75
CA HIS A 59 5.07 -0.68 -4.40
C HIS A 59 4.52 -1.68 -5.42
N GLN A 60 3.48 -2.43 -5.06
CA GLN A 60 2.81 -3.36 -5.96
C GLN A 60 2.18 -2.65 -7.15
N ILE A 61 1.49 -1.52 -6.91
CA ILE A 61 0.91 -0.68 -7.95
C ILE A 61 2.00 -0.23 -8.93
N GLY A 62 3.14 0.26 -8.43
CA GLY A 62 4.24 0.70 -9.29
C GLY A 62 4.78 -0.42 -10.19
N LEU A 63 4.89 -1.64 -9.67
CA LEU A 63 5.31 -2.78 -10.47
C LEU A 63 4.27 -3.16 -11.54
N ASP A 64 2.98 -3.06 -11.23
CA ASP A 64 1.89 -3.40 -12.14
C ASP A 64 1.72 -2.33 -13.23
N VAL A 65 1.78 -1.05 -12.88
CA VAL A 65 1.81 0.09 -13.84
C VAL A 65 2.95 -0.06 -14.84
N LEU A 66 4.13 -0.46 -14.36
CA LEU A 66 5.25 -0.72 -15.26
C LEU A 66 4.98 -1.89 -16.19
N ARG A 67 4.12 -2.86 -15.85
CA ARG A 67 3.78 -4.01 -16.70
C ARG A 67 2.63 -3.72 -17.66
N THR A 68 1.69 -2.86 -17.27
CA THR A 68 0.51 -2.51 -18.07
C THR A 68 0.91 -1.89 -19.42
N ASP A 69 0.39 -2.48 -20.49
CA ASP A 69 0.40 -1.96 -21.86
C ASP A 69 1.73 -1.35 -22.35
N ARG A 70 2.87 -1.96 -22.00
CA ARG A 70 4.22 -1.51 -22.42
C ARG A 70 4.42 -1.35 -23.93
N SER A 71 3.60 -2.02 -24.75
CA SER A 71 3.68 -1.92 -26.21
C SER A 71 2.88 -0.74 -26.79
N MET A 72 2.11 -0.03 -25.97
CA MET A 72 1.27 1.07 -26.42
C MET A 72 2.06 2.39 -26.42
N LEU A 73 2.12 3.05 -27.59
CA LEU A 73 2.79 4.35 -27.78
C LEU A 73 2.32 5.43 -26.79
N PHE A 74 1.10 5.29 -26.27
CA PHE A 74 0.54 6.17 -25.26
C PHE A 74 1.39 6.19 -23.96
N TYR A 75 1.91 5.04 -23.52
CA TYR A 75 2.70 4.92 -22.29
C TYR A 75 4.19 5.17 -22.46
N GLU A 76 4.64 5.52 -23.68
CA GLU A 76 6.00 5.98 -23.92
C GLU A 76 6.28 7.28 -23.15
N LYS A 77 5.24 8.10 -22.95
CA LYS A 77 5.29 9.28 -22.09
C LYS A 77 5.14 8.88 -20.62
N LYS A 78 6.16 9.21 -19.82
CA LYS A 78 6.15 9.01 -18.36
C LYS A 78 5.01 9.76 -17.65
N GLU A 79 4.49 10.82 -18.26
CA GLU A 79 3.32 11.57 -17.77
C GLU A 79 2.06 10.68 -17.71
N ASN A 80 1.86 9.80 -18.69
CA ASN A 80 0.69 8.92 -18.71
C ASN A 80 0.83 7.76 -17.73
N LEU A 81 2.05 7.28 -17.49
CA LEU A 81 2.35 6.30 -16.44
C LEU A 81 2.17 6.88 -15.04
N SER A 82 2.53 8.16 -14.83
CA SER A 82 2.31 8.83 -13.53
C SER A 82 0.82 8.99 -13.24
N LYS A 83 0.02 9.45 -14.21
CA LYS A 83 -1.45 9.49 -14.07
C LYS A 83 -2.05 8.14 -13.67
N LEU A 84 -1.57 7.05 -14.30
CA LEU A 84 -2.04 5.70 -13.95
C LEU A 84 -1.69 5.32 -12.52
N TRP A 85 -0.46 5.63 -12.09
CA TRP A 85 -0.04 5.39 -10.72
C TRP A 85 -0.82 6.24 -9.71
N ASP A 86 -1.01 7.53 -9.98
CA ASP A 86 -1.69 8.48 -9.11
C ASP A 86 -3.15 8.06 -8.87
N ILE A 87 -3.89 7.74 -9.94
CA ILE A 87 -5.29 7.28 -9.83
C ILE A 87 -5.39 6.00 -8.98
N LEU A 88 -4.53 5.01 -9.21
CA LEU A 88 -4.54 3.74 -8.47
C LEU A 88 -4.12 3.93 -7.01
N ALA A 89 -3.12 4.79 -6.75
CA ALA A 89 -2.66 5.12 -5.41
C ALA A 89 -3.75 5.81 -4.59
N VAL A 90 -4.44 6.78 -5.19
CA VAL A 90 -5.56 7.50 -4.57
C VAL A 90 -6.74 6.57 -4.34
N TYR A 91 -7.08 5.71 -5.31
CA TYR A 91 -8.13 4.71 -5.15
C TYR A 91 -7.85 3.77 -3.96
N ALA A 92 -6.63 3.24 -3.87
CA ALA A 92 -6.21 2.36 -2.77
C ALA A 92 -6.25 3.04 -1.39
N TRP A 93 -6.15 4.37 -1.34
CA TRP A 93 -6.30 5.13 -0.11
C TRP A 93 -7.76 5.35 0.29
N ILE A 94 -8.62 5.62 -0.71
CA ILE A 94 -10.02 5.97 -0.51
C ILE A 94 -10.86 4.73 -0.19
N ASP A 95 -10.76 3.69 -1.01
CA ASP A 95 -11.56 2.48 -0.85
C ASP A 95 -10.74 1.38 -0.19
N LYS A 96 -10.78 1.36 1.14
CA LYS A 96 -10.02 0.40 1.97
C LYS A 96 -10.67 -0.97 2.06
N GLU A 97 -11.96 -1.07 1.79
CA GLU A 97 -12.68 -2.34 1.84
C GLU A 97 -12.35 -3.19 0.62
N VAL A 98 -12.22 -2.55 -0.55
CA VAL A 98 -11.78 -3.20 -1.78
C VAL A 98 -10.25 -3.22 -1.87
N GLY A 99 -9.60 -2.09 -1.56
CA GLY A 99 -8.17 -1.90 -1.74
C GLY A 99 -7.75 -1.99 -3.21
N TYR A 100 -6.45 -2.16 -3.43
CA TYR A 100 -5.90 -2.45 -4.76
C TYR A 100 -5.74 -3.96 -4.95
N CYS A 101 -6.28 -4.48 -6.04
CA CYS A 101 -6.15 -5.86 -6.48
C CYS A 101 -5.34 -5.93 -7.77
N GLN A 102 -4.64 -7.05 -7.96
CA GLN A 102 -3.88 -7.31 -9.18
C GLN A 102 -4.78 -7.23 -10.43
N GLY A 103 -4.31 -6.56 -11.48
CA GLY A 103 -5.05 -6.37 -12.74
C GLY A 103 -5.91 -5.10 -12.77
N MET A 104 -6.03 -4.36 -11.66
CA MET A 104 -6.73 -3.06 -11.66
C MET A 104 -6.00 -2.00 -12.50
N SER A 105 -4.68 -2.11 -12.68
CA SER A 105 -3.93 -1.24 -13.60
C SER A 105 -4.38 -1.41 -15.05
N ASP A 106 -4.63 -2.64 -15.49
CA ASP A 106 -5.11 -2.93 -16.84
C ASP A 106 -6.56 -2.47 -17.06
N LEU A 107 -7.38 -2.47 -16.00
CA LEU A 107 -8.73 -1.90 -16.02
C LEU A 107 -8.73 -0.37 -16.07
N CYS A 108 -7.77 0.27 -15.41
CA CYS A 108 -7.64 1.73 -15.38
C CYS A 108 -7.00 2.27 -16.67
N SER A 109 -6.14 1.48 -17.33
CA SER A 109 -5.47 1.85 -18.57
C SER A 109 -6.39 2.48 -19.65
N PRO A 110 -7.50 1.84 -20.06
CA PRO A 110 -8.39 2.42 -21.06
C PRO A 110 -9.05 3.72 -20.62
N MET A 111 -9.25 3.93 -19.31
CA MET A 111 -9.86 5.18 -18.80
C MET A 111 -8.93 6.36 -19.05
N ILE A 112 -7.62 6.18 -18.85
CA ILE A 112 -6.61 7.25 -19.04
C ILE A 112 -6.36 7.49 -20.53
N VAL A 113 -6.46 6.45 -21.35
CA VAL A 113 -6.36 6.60 -22.81
C VAL A 113 -7.57 7.36 -23.38
N LEU A 114 -8.76 7.11 -22.86
CA LEU A 114 -10.01 7.69 -23.36
C LEU A 114 -10.32 9.08 -22.77
N LEU A 115 -9.96 9.31 -21.51
CA LEU A 115 -10.26 10.54 -20.78
C LEU A 115 -8.99 11.37 -20.64
N ASN A 116 -9.05 12.60 -21.16
CA ASN A 116 -7.90 13.51 -21.16
C ASN A 116 -7.65 14.11 -19.76
N ASP A 117 -8.71 14.25 -18.97
CA ASP A 117 -8.69 14.74 -17.59
C ASP A 117 -8.54 13.59 -16.59
N GLU A 118 -7.64 13.77 -15.63
CA GLU A 118 -7.30 12.76 -14.63
C GLU A 118 -8.41 12.55 -13.59
N ALA A 119 -9.13 13.62 -13.23
CA ALA A 119 -10.23 13.52 -12.27
C ALA A 119 -11.40 12.76 -12.88
N ASP A 120 -11.73 13.03 -14.15
CA ASP A 120 -12.75 12.26 -14.87
C ASP A 120 -12.38 10.78 -14.97
N ALA A 121 -11.10 10.48 -15.27
CA ALA A 121 -10.59 9.12 -15.30
C ALA A 121 -10.72 8.42 -13.94
N PHE A 122 -10.37 9.11 -12.86
CA PHE A 122 -10.54 8.61 -11.49
C PHE A 122 -12.00 8.26 -11.18
N TRP A 123 -12.93 9.20 -11.40
CA TRP A 123 -14.34 8.96 -11.09
C TRP A 123 -14.96 7.87 -11.95
N CYS A 124 -14.54 7.74 -13.21
CA CYS A 124 -14.97 6.66 -14.09
C CYS A 124 -14.48 5.30 -13.57
N PHE A 125 -13.21 5.21 -13.23
CA PHE A 125 -12.59 4.00 -12.66
C PHE A 125 -13.24 3.59 -11.34
N GLU A 126 -13.47 4.54 -10.43
CA GLU A 126 -14.13 4.30 -9.15
C GLU A 126 -15.53 3.71 -9.34
N ARG A 127 -16.30 4.28 -10.28
CA ARG A 127 -17.65 3.81 -10.62
C ARG A 127 -17.63 2.40 -11.20
N LEU A 128 -16.62 2.08 -12.01
CA LEU A 128 -16.40 0.75 -12.56
C LEU A 128 -16.15 -0.25 -11.43
N MET A 129 -15.23 0.07 -10.52
CA MET A 129 -14.88 -0.83 -9.41
C MET A 129 -16.06 -1.08 -8.47
N ARG A 130 -16.84 -0.05 -8.13
CA ARG A 130 -18.08 -0.22 -7.36
C ARG A 130 -19.05 -1.20 -8.01
N ARG A 131 -19.19 -1.16 -9.34
CA ARG A 131 -20.06 -2.07 -10.08
C ARG A 131 -19.53 -3.50 -10.12
N LEU A 132 -18.22 -3.67 -10.27
CA LEU A 132 -17.58 -5.00 -10.27
C LEU A 132 -17.72 -5.67 -8.91
N VAL A 133 -17.41 -4.94 -7.84
CA VAL A 133 -17.54 -5.41 -6.47
C VAL A 133 -18.99 -5.75 -6.13
N ALA A 134 -19.95 -4.89 -6.50
CA ALA A 134 -21.37 -5.18 -6.29
C ALA A 134 -21.82 -6.48 -6.99
N ARG A 135 -21.31 -6.77 -8.20
CA ARG A 135 -21.60 -8.03 -8.90
C ARG A 135 -20.99 -9.25 -8.21
N GLU A 136 -19.74 -9.14 -7.75
CA GLU A 136 -19.06 -10.21 -7.00
C GLU A 136 -19.82 -10.57 -5.71
N PHE A 137 -20.28 -9.56 -4.97
CA PHE A 137 -21.12 -9.79 -3.79
C PHE A 137 -22.46 -10.44 -4.14
N GLN A 138 -23.12 -9.96 -5.20
CA GLN A 138 -24.39 -10.50 -5.65
C GLN A 138 -24.26 -11.98 -6.08
N MET A 139 -23.17 -12.34 -6.77
CA MET A 139 -22.88 -13.72 -7.16
C MET A 139 -22.62 -14.63 -5.96
N HIS A 140 -21.85 -14.19 -4.96
CA HIS A 140 -21.62 -14.97 -3.74
C HIS A 140 -22.90 -15.18 -2.92
N THR A 141 -23.80 -14.19 -2.87
CA THR A 141 -25.12 -14.39 -2.26
C THR A 141 -26.03 -15.30 -3.08
N ALA A 142 -25.98 -15.24 -4.41
CA ALA A 142 -26.82 -16.07 -5.28
C ALA A 142 -26.44 -17.57 -5.20
N ILE A 143 -25.14 -17.89 -5.09
CA ILE A 143 -24.66 -19.28 -4.95
C ILE A 143 -25.04 -19.88 -3.59
N ARG A 144 -25.22 -19.05 -2.55
CA ARG A 144 -25.61 -19.51 -1.21
C ARG A 144 -27.11 -19.84 -1.07
N TRP A 145 -27.93 -19.52 -2.08
CA TRP A 145 -29.38 -19.79 -2.13
C TRP A 145 -29.79 -20.61 -3.36
N GLY A 146 -28.87 -21.37 -3.95
CA GLY A 146 -29.12 -22.29 -5.07
C GLY A 146 -29.12 -23.76 -4.66
#